data_AF-A0A2V8Q223-F1
#
_entry.id   AF-A0A2V8Q223-F1
#
_cell.length_a   1.000
_cell.length_b   1.000
_cell.length_c   1.000
_cell.angle_alpha   90.00
_cell.angle_beta   90.00
_cell.angle_gamma   90.00
#
_symmetry.space_group_name_H-M   'P 1'
#
loop_
_entity.id
_entity.type
_entity.pdbx_description
1 polymer ?
#
loop_
_entity_poly.entity_id
_entity_poly.type
_entity_poly.pdbx_seq_one_letter_code
_entity_poly.pdbx_strand_id
1 'polypeptide(L)'
;MVWSLTAIAVIAISAFALGRYLRPAPPPLIIERASNSPLSDLPVNANEPARKSNHDDDSTKDPSRVAQSTDDPVYICGARTKKGTPCRRRVHFAGERCFQHKGMPAMLPVDKLIIKGAGSSKQ
;
A
#
# COMPACT_ATOMS: atom_id res chain seq x y z
N MET A 1 -41.77 22.93 -16.93
CA MET A 1 -40.81 21.81 -16.87
C MET A 1 -39.35 22.30 -16.85
N VAL A 2 -38.95 23.19 -17.76
CA VAL A 2 -37.57 23.76 -17.81
C VAL A 2 -37.12 24.50 -16.55
N TRP A 3 -38.00 25.29 -15.90
CA TRP A 3 -37.66 25.99 -14.65
C TRP A 3 -37.40 25.06 -13.45
N SER A 4 -38.10 23.92 -13.39
CA SER A 4 -37.84 22.90 -12.38
C SER A 4 -36.49 22.22 -12.60
N LEU A 5 -36.11 21.97 -13.85
CA LEU A 5 -34.81 21.38 -14.19
C LEU A 5 -33.66 22.36 -13.90
N THR A 6 -33.83 23.66 -14.17
CA THR A 6 -32.82 24.67 -13.82
C THR A 6 -32.67 24.81 -12.30
N ALA A 7 -33.77 24.79 -11.54
CA ALA A 7 -33.71 24.88 -10.08
C ALA A 7 -32.98 23.67 -9.46
N ILE A 8 -33.27 22.45 -9.94
CA ILE A 8 -32.60 21.23 -9.47
C ILE A 8 -31.10 21.28 -9.78
N ALA A 9 -30.72 21.73 -10.99
CA ALA A 9 -29.32 21.86 -11.38
C ALA A 9 -28.56 22.84 -10.49
N VAL A 10 -29.15 24.00 -10.17
CA VAL A 10 -28.54 25.00 -9.28
C VAL A 10 -28.35 24.45 -7.86
N ILE A 11 -29.34 23.73 -7.33
CA ILE A 11 -29.25 23.10 -6.01
C ILE A 11 -28.16 22.01 -5.99
N ALA A 12 -28.07 21.20 -7.05
CA ALA A 12 -27.06 20.15 -7.13
C ALA A 12 -25.63 20.74 -7.20
N ILE A 13 -25.42 21.78 -7.99
CA ILE A 13 -24.12 22.45 -8.13
C ILE A 13 -23.73 23.14 -6.82
N SER A 14 -24.66 23.84 -6.17
CA SER A 14 -24.37 24.53 -4.91
C SER A 14 -24.03 23.53 -3.79
N ALA A 15 -24.80 22.46 -3.65
CA ALA A 15 -24.53 21.40 -2.67
C ALA A 15 -23.17 20.72 -2.91
N PHE A 16 -22.81 20.47 -4.18
CA PHE A 16 -21.52 19.89 -4.53
C PHE A 16 -20.36 20.84 -4.22
N ALA A 17 -20.48 22.13 -4.54
CA ALA A 17 -19.48 23.14 -4.25
C ALA A 17 -19.28 23.33 -2.74
N LEU A 18 -20.37 23.47 -1.98
CA LEU A 18 -20.35 23.55 -0.50
C LEU A 18 -19.71 22.29 0.10
N GLY A 19 -20.08 21.10 -0.37
CA GLY A 19 -19.50 19.85 0.12
C GLY A 19 -18.01 19.68 -0.19
N ARG A 20 -17.50 20.31 -1.25
CA ARG A 20 -16.05 20.35 -1.56
C ARG A 20 -15.33 21.41 -0.73
N TYR A 21 -15.97 22.55 -0.49
CA TYR A 21 -15.41 23.64 0.31
C TYR A 21 -15.25 23.26 1.78
N LEU A 22 -16.17 22.48 2.34
CA LEU A 22 -16.11 22.00 3.72
C LEU A 22 -15.12 20.85 3.94
N ARG A 23 -14.38 20.39 2.91
CA ARG A 23 -13.35 19.37 3.11
C ARG A 23 -12.13 20.00 3.77
N PRO A 24 -11.73 19.56 4.98
CA PRO A 24 -10.50 20.01 5.59
C PRO A 24 -9.31 19.69 4.69
N ALA A 25 -8.35 20.60 4.61
CA ALA A 25 -7.11 20.37 3.86
C ALA A 25 -6.41 19.11 4.40
N PRO A 26 -5.87 18.25 3.52
CA PRO A 26 -5.12 17.09 3.97
C PRO A 26 -3.98 17.56 4.88
N PRO A 27 -3.77 16.94 6.05
CA PRO A 27 -2.69 17.32 6.94
C PRO A 27 -1.35 17.21 6.19
N PRO A 28 -0.43 18.16 6.38
CA PRO A 28 0.85 18.15 5.69
C PRO A 28 1.59 16.85 6.03
N LEU A 29 1.97 16.12 4.99
CA LEU A 29 2.83 14.96 5.11
C LEU A 29 4.25 15.46 5.41
N ILE A 30 4.59 15.54 6.69
CA ILE A 30 5.98 15.74 7.13
C ILE A 30 6.67 14.40 6.90
N ILE A 31 7.37 14.28 5.78
CA ILE A 31 8.28 13.16 5.54
C ILE A 31 9.53 13.46 6.38
N GLU A 32 9.53 13.03 7.65
CA GLU A 32 10.77 12.98 8.42
C GLU A 32 11.69 11.97 7.74
N ARG A 33 12.71 12.50 7.06
CA ARG A 33 13.83 11.70 6.60
C ARG A 33 14.54 11.21 7.86
N ALA A 34 14.43 9.92 8.14
CA ALA A 34 15.02 9.34 9.34
C ALA A 34 16.53 9.66 9.37
N SER A 35 17.02 10.11 10.54
CA SER A 35 18.42 10.51 10.74
C SER A 35 19.42 9.37 10.53
N ASN A 36 18.94 8.13 10.46
CA ASN A 36 19.69 6.94 10.11
C ASN A 36 19.58 6.55 8.62
N SER A 37 19.13 7.46 7.74
CA SER A 37 19.09 7.20 6.30
C SER A 37 20.51 7.25 5.72
N PRO A 38 21.04 6.14 5.16
CA PRO A 38 22.43 5.98 4.72
C PRO A 38 22.81 6.83 3.49
N LEU A 39 21.88 7.67 3.01
CA LEU A 39 22.09 8.59 1.89
C LEU A 39 22.65 9.96 2.31
N SER A 40 22.85 10.19 3.61
CA SER A 40 23.29 11.49 4.15
C SER A 40 24.80 11.63 4.26
N ASP A 41 25.54 10.51 4.22
CA ASP A 41 26.99 10.48 4.45
C ASP A 41 27.82 10.58 3.16
N LEU A 42 27.18 10.78 2.00
CA LEU A 42 27.88 10.94 0.73
C LEU A 42 28.18 12.44 0.50
N PRO A 43 29.46 12.84 0.34
CA PRO A 43 29.80 14.21 0.00
C PRO A 43 29.27 14.53 -1.41
N VAL A 44 28.23 15.34 -1.49
CA VAL A 44 27.74 15.88 -2.76
C VAL A 44 28.75 16.89 -3.26
N ASN A 45 29.60 16.47 -4.19
CA ASN A 45 30.47 17.38 -4.95
C ASN A 45 29.59 18.18 -5.93
N ALA A 46 29.35 19.44 -5.62
CA ALA A 46 28.47 20.34 -6.37
C ALA A 46 29.01 20.77 -7.75
N ASN A 47 30.10 20.16 -8.22
CA ASN A 47 30.74 20.50 -9.50
C ASN A 47 30.61 19.43 -10.59
N GLU A 48 29.76 18.40 -10.42
CA GLU A 48 29.49 17.44 -11.51
C GLU A 48 28.31 17.86 -12.39
N PRO A 49 28.50 18.03 -13.71
CA PRO A 49 27.37 18.21 -14.63
C PRO A 49 26.53 16.93 -14.65
N ALA A 50 25.21 17.10 -14.57
CA ALA A 50 24.21 16.03 -14.56
C ALA A 50 24.47 14.99 -15.66
N ARG A 51 25.12 13.89 -15.32
CA ARG A 51 25.20 12.72 -16.19
C ARG A 51 23.81 12.07 -16.17
N LYS A 52 23.14 12.06 -17.31
CA LYS A 52 21.99 11.17 -17.55
C LYS A 52 22.49 9.73 -17.36
N SER A 53 22.23 9.14 -16.20
CA SER A 53 22.33 7.69 -16.06
C SER A 53 21.11 7.08 -16.73
N ASN A 54 21.31 6.55 -17.94
CA ASN A 54 20.48 5.46 -18.41
C ASN A 54 20.85 4.27 -17.52
N HIS A 55 20.09 4.04 -16.45
CA HIS A 55 20.29 2.88 -15.61
C HIS A 55 19.46 1.74 -16.21
N ASP A 56 20.13 0.89 -16.98
CA ASP A 56 19.66 -0.45 -17.28
C ASP A 56 19.36 -1.16 -15.94
N ASP A 57 18.14 -1.64 -15.80
CA ASP A 57 17.59 -2.34 -14.63
C ASP A 57 18.31 -3.68 -14.45
N ASP A 58 19.52 -3.65 -13.92
CA ASP A 58 20.12 -4.79 -13.27
C ASP A 58 19.62 -4.80 -11.82
N SER A 59 18.49 -5.50 -11.65
CA SER A 59 17.85 -5.79 -10.37
C SER A 59 18.83 -6.45 -9.40
N THR A 60 19.62 -5.63 -8.71
CA THR A 60 20.36 -6.02 -7.51
C THR A 60 19.33 -6.27 -6.41
N LYS A 61 19.05 -7.55 -6.19
CA LYS A 61 18.24 -8.07 -5.09
C LYS A 61 18.69 -7.41 -3.78
N ASP A 62 17.79 -6.64 -3.21
CA ASP A 62 17.87 -6.14 -1.84
C ASP A 62 18.24 -7.29 -0.87
N PRO A 63 19.41 -7.25 -0.21
CA PRO A 63 19.86 -8.31 0.70
C PRO A 63 19.03 -8.40 1.99
N SER A 64 18.16 -7.42 2.28
CA SER A 64 17.26 -7.48 3.43
C SER A 64 16.09 -8.47 3.23
N ARG A 65 15.87 -8.98 2.01
CA ARG A 65 14.91 -10.08 1.73
C ARG A 65 15.50 -11.48 1.94
N VAL A 66 16.79 -11.61 2.27
CA VAL A 66 17.50 -12.91 2.28
C VAL A 66 17.78 -13.45 3.69
N ALA A 67 17.55 -12.68 4.75
CA ALA A 67 17.76 -13.14 6.13
C ALA A 67 16.45 -13.43 6.90
N GLN A 68 15.36 -13.75 6.20
CA GLN A 68 14.25 -14.48 6.84
C GLN A 68 14.67 -15.94 6.87
N SER A 69 15.03 -16.42 8.05
CA SER A 69 15.18 -17.83 8.37
C SER A 69 14.10 -18.62 7.65
N THR A 70 14.47 -19.71 6.98
CA THR A 70 13.50 -20.61 6.30
C THR A 70 12.45 -21.21 7.25
N ASP A 71 12.54 -20.94 8.56
CA ASP A 71 11.60 -21.34 9.60
C ASP A 71 10.57 -20.26 9.99
N ASP A 72 10.73 -19.01 9.54
CA ASP A 72 9.83 -17.94 9.95
C ASP A 72 8.44 -18.11 9.29
N PRO A 73 7.35 -18.07 10.08
CA PRO A 73 5.99 -18.21 9.56
C PRO A 73 5.64 -17.02 8.65
N VAL A 74 5.32 -17.29 7.38
CA VAL A 74 4.87 -16.26 6.44
C VAL A 74 3.36 -16.08 6.55
N TYR A 75 2.91 -14.91 6.94
CA TYR A 75 1.49 -14.58 7.07
C TYR A 75 0.89 -14.02 5.77
N ILE A 76 -0.36 -14.39 5.48
CA ILE A 76 -1.09 -14.03 4.26
C ILE A 76 -2.40 -13.31 4.59
N CYS A 77 -2.79 -12.34 3.75
CA CYS A 77 -3.98 -11.52 3.95
C CYS A 77 -5.31 -12.28 3.90
N GLY A 78 -5.51 -13.28 3.04
CA GLY A 78 -6.70 -14.15 3.10
C GLY A 78 -8.08 -13.50 2.85
N ALA A 79 -8.16 -12.17 2.68
CA ALA A 79 -9.41 -11.46 2.44
C ALA A 79 -10.04 -11.82 1.10
N ARG A 80 -11.37 -11.76 1.02
CA ARG A 80 -12.10 -11.98 -0.24
C ARG A 80 -11.83 -10.82 -1.20
N THR A 81 -11.18 -11.14 -2.32
CA THR A 81 -11.00 -10.16 -3.40
C THR A 81 -12.29 -9.94 -4.18
N LYS A 82 -12.35 -8.90 -5.02
CA LYS A 82 -13.47 -8.65 -5.94
C LYS A 82 -13.77 -9.85 -6.88
N LYS A 83 -12.75 -10.67 -7.18
CA LYS A 83 -12.89 -11.89 -8.00
C LYS A 83 -13.37 -13.11 -7.20
N GLY A 84 -13.55 -12.98 -5.88
CA GLY A 84 -13.99 -14.05 -5.00
C GLY A 84 -12.87 -14.97 -4.50
N THR A 85 -11.64 -14.85 -5.01
CA THR A 85 -10.49 -15.63 -4.53
C THR A 85 -9.84 -14.99 -3.29
N PRO A 86 -9.18 -15.78 -2.41
CA PRO A 86 -8.48 -15.24 -1.25
C PRO A 86 -7.23 -14.44 -1.66
N CYS A 87 -6.99 -13.33 -0.98
CA CYS A 87 -5.83 -12.49 -1.21
C CYS A 87 -4.54 -13.19 -0.76
N ARG A 88 -3.56 -13.34 -1.67
CA ARG A 88 -2.25 -13.98 -1.41
C ARG A 88 -1.15 -13.01 -0.99
N ARG A 89 -1.48 -11.74 -0.73
CA ARG A 89 -0.48 -10.74 -0.32
C ARG A 89 0.02 -11.04 1.10
N ARG A 90 1.34 -10.98 1.29
CA ARG A 90 1.99 -11.17 2.60
C ARG A 90 1.66 -10.02 3.55
N VAL A 91 1.59 -10.34 4.84
CA VAL A 91 1.34 -9.40 5.95
C VAL A 91 2.33 -9.67 7.07
N HIS A 92 2.44 -8.75 8.03
CA HIS A 92 3.44 -8.83 9.09
C HIS A 92 2.96 -9.71 10.25
N PHE A 93 1.64 -9.74 10.51
CA PHE A 93 1.05 -10.49 11.61
C PHE A 93 -0.06 -11.46 11.18
N ALA A 94 -0.26 -12.52 11.97
CA ALA A 94 -1.37 -13.45 11.80
C ALA A 94 -2.71 -12.71 11.90
N GLY A 95 -3.58 -12.89 10.89
CA GLY A 95 -4.88 -12.23 10.87
C GLY A 95 -4.88 -10.78 10.39
N GLU A 96 -3.71 -10.19 10.10
CA GLU A 96 -3.63 -8.85 9.51
C GLU A 96 -4.12 -8.85 8.05
N ARG A 97 -4.63 -7.70 7.61
CA ARG A 97 -5.07 -7.49 6.23
C ARG A 97 -4.14 -6.53 5.53
N CYS A 98 -3.83 -6.84 4.28
CA CYS A 98 -3.02 -5.95 3.47
C CYS A 98 -3.71 -4.59 3.28
N PHE A 99 -2.94 -3.60 2.87
CA PHE A 99 -3.42 -2.22 2.71
C PHE A 99 -4.66 -2.06 1.81
N GLN A 100 -4.91 -3.01 0.89
CA GLN A 100 -6.09 -3.01 0.01
C GLN A 100 -7.36 -3.59 0.66
N HIS A 101 -7.23 -4.34 1.75
CA HIS A 101 -8.34 -5.06 2.40
C HIS A 101 -8.46 -4.71 3.89
N LYS A 102 -8.04 -3.49 4.28
CA LYS A 102 -8.19 -3.01 5.65
C LYS A 102 -9.67 -3.08 6.08
N GLY A 103 -9.91 -3.70 7.25
CA GLY A 103 -11.26 -3.85 7.81
C GLY A 103 -12.12 -4.96 7.21
N MET A 104 -11.60 -5.77 6.27
CA MET A 104 -12.35 -6.90 5.71
C MET A 104 -12.06 -8.21 6.47
N PRO A 105 -13.08 -9.06 6.70
CA PRO A 105 -12.85 -10.38 7.30
C PRO A 105 -12.07 -11.28 6.33
N ALA A 106 -11.27 -12.20 6.87
CA ALA A 106 -10.69 -13.26 6.06
C ALA A 106 -11.76 -14.25 5.64
N MET A 107 -11.56 -14.83 4.45
CA MET A 107 -12.41 -15.90 3.94
C MET A 107 -12.05 -17.26 4.56
N LEU A 108 -10.86 -17.36 5.18
CA LEU A 108 -10.29 -18.57 5.75
C LEU A 108 -9.84 -18.32 7.20
N PRO A 109 -9.88 -19.35 8.08
CA PRO A 109 -9.35 -19.26 9.44
C PRO A 109 -7.85 -18.96 9.42
N VAL A 110 -7.37 -18.32 10.49
CA VAL A 110 -6.01 -17.78 10.60
C VAL A 110 -4.94 -18.84 10.35
N ASP A 111 -5.19 -20.09 10.75
CA ASP A 111 -4.26 -21.22 10.58
C ASP A 111 -3.92 -21.51 9.12
N LYS A 112 -4.87 -21.29 8.19
CA LYS A 112 -4.66 -21.49 6.74
C LYS A 112 -4.00 -20.28 6.06
N LEU A 113 -3.79 -19.20 6.79
CA LEU A 113 -3.13 -17.98 6.31
C LEU A 113 -1.64 -17.95 6.65
N ILE A 114 -1.14 -18.97 7.34
CA ILE A 114 0.27 -19.12 7.71
C ILE A 114 0.89 -20.13 6.74
N ILE A 115 1.83 -19.67 5.92
CA ILE A 115 2.66 -20.55 5.11
C ILE A 115 3.88 -20.89 5.96
N LYS A 116 3.83 -22.02 6.66
CA LYS A 116 5.03 -22.61 7.25
C LYS A 116 5.84 -23.26 6.12
N GLY A 117 7.15 -23.02 6.09
CA GLY A 117 8.08 -23.58 5.11
C GLY A 117 8.28 -25.10 5.28
N ALA A 118 7.22 -25.90 5.36
CA ALA A 118 7.23 -27.36 5.23
C ALA A 118 5.78 -27.83 5.05
N GLY A 119 5.56 -28.71 4.07
CA GLY A 119 4.24 -29.00 3.47
C GLY A 119 3.12 -29.37 4.44
N SER A 120 1.93 -28.83 4.17
CA SER A 120 0.67 -29.40 4.67
C SER A 120 -0.38 -29.34 3.56
N SER A 121 -0.21 -30.23 2.59
CA SER A 121 -1.24 -30.64 1.63
C SER A 121 -1.64 -32.07 1.95
N LYS A 122 -2.72 -32.25 2.72
CA LYS A 122 -3.63 -33.40 2.64
C LYS A 122 -4.81 -33.20 3.59
N GLN A 123 -5.97 -32.93 3.02
CA GLN A 123 -7.20 -33.67 3.29
C GLN A 123 -7.90 -33.86 1.95
#